data_AF-A0A7W1T339-F1
#
_entry.id   AF-A0A7W1T339-F1
#
_cell.length_a   1.000
_cell.length_b   1.000
_cell.length_c   1.000
_cell.angle_alpha   90.00
_cell.angle_beta   90.00
_cell.angle_gamma   90.00
#
_symmetry.space_group_name_H-M   'P 1'
#
loop_
_entity.id
_entity.type
_entity.pdbx_description
1 polymer ?
#
loop_
_entity_poly.entity_id
_entity_poly.type
_entity_poly.pdbx_seq_one_letter_code
_entity_poly.pdbx_strand_id
1 'polypeptide(L)' 'MRLPKAVRFETEEVRIRRHGRSVILEPVADDWDWLQALVGPADDDFASAVTDKPGEQERPALDFFE' A
#
# COMPACT_ATOMS: atom_id res chain seq x y z
N MET A 1 5.81 28.04 -8.19
CA MET A 1 6.45 27.31 -9.30
C MET A 1 5.38 26.91 -10.29
N ARG A 2 5.61 26.93 -11.61
CA ARG A 2 4.67 26.44 -12.61
C ARG A 2 5.29 25.26 -13.35
N LEU A 3 4.64 24.09 -13.32
CA LEU A 3 5.09 22.92 -14.06
C LEU A 3 4.79 23.09 -15.56
N PRO A 4 5.78 22.81 -16.44
CA PRO A 4 5.53 22.68 -17.87
C PRO A 4 4.46 21.63 -18.16
N LYS A 5 3.68 21.83 -19.24
CA LYS A 5 2.58 20.91 -19.59
C LYS A 5 3.01 19.45 -19.71
N ALA A 6 4.21 19.21 -20.25
CA ALA A 6 4.75 17.87 -20.49
C ALA A 6 5.04 17.05 -19.22
N VAL A 7 5.05 17.68 -18.04
CA VAL A 7 5.40 17.03 -16.75
C VAL A 7 4.39 17.40 -15.66
N ARG A 8 3.15 17.69 -16.03
CA ARG A 8 2.07 17.85 -15.06
C ARG A 8 1.66 16.48 -14.52
N PHE A 9 1.37 16.45 -13.23
CA PHE A 9 0.73 15.29 -12.61
C PHE A 9 -0.77 15.37 -12.84
N GLU A 10 -1.42 14.21 -12.95
CA GLU A 10 -2.88 14.12 -12.96
C GLU A 10 -3.46 14.12 -11.54
N THR A 11 -2.62 13.90 -10.52
CA THR A 11 -3.00 13.88 -9.10
C THR A 11 -3.04 15.29 -8.50
N GLU A 12 -3.88 15.49 -7.48
CA GLU A 12 -3.99 16.76 -6.75
C GLU A 12 -2.87 16.93 -5.71
N GLU A 13 -2.34 15.82 -5.20
CA GLU A 13 -1.34 15.79 -4.13
C GLU A 13 0.00 15.20 -4.60
N VAL A 14 1.09 15.70 -4.00
CA VAL A 14 2.46 15.22 -4.23
C VAL A 14 3.21 15.08 -2.91
N ARG A 15 4.04 14.05 -2.80
CA ARG A 15 5.06 13.95 -1.76
C ARG A 15 6.30 14.73 -2.19
N ILE A 16 6.79 15.57 -1.29
CA ILE A 16 7.95 16.42 -1.54
C ILE A 16 9.11 15.95 -0.67
N ARG A 17 10.26 15.70 -1.29
CA ARG A 17 11.51 15.43 -0.53
C ARG A 17 12.72 16.12 -1.13
N ARG A 18 13.66 16.48 -0.27
CA ARG A 18 14.96 17.03 -0.66
C ARG A 18 15.94 15.90 -0.96
N HIS A 19 16.65 16.02 -2.07
CA HIS A 19 17.74 15.13 -2.45
C HIS A 19 18.96 15.95 -2.85
N GLY A 20 19.86 16.20 -1.89
CA GLY A 20 21.01 17.08 -2.07
C GLY A 20 20.60 18.51 -2.40
N ARG A 21 20.91 18.94 -3.64
CA ARG A 21 20.54 20.25 -4.20
C ARG A 21 19.22 20.22 -4.99
N SER A 22 18.57 19.06 -5.07
CA SER A 22 17.33 18.85 -5.82
C SER A 22 16.13 18.69 -4.90
N VAL A 23 14.95 18.97 -5.44
CA VAL A 23 13.65 18.59 -4.86
C VAL A 23 13.01 17.57 -5.78
N ILE A 24 12.53 16.47 -5.22
CA ILE A 24 11.81 15.43 -5.93
C ILE A 24 10.33 15.57 -5.56
N LEU A 25 9.47 15.58 -6.59
CA LEU A 25 8.02 15.58 -6.46
C LEU A 25 7.53 14.22 -6.97
N GLU A 26 6.88 13.47 -6.09
CA GLU A 26 6.31 12.15 -6.41
C GLU A 26 4.79 12.26 -6.25
N PRO A 27 3.97 11.96 -7.28
CA PRO A 27 2.52 11.99 -7.15
C PRO A 27 2.08 11.01 -6.07
N VAL A 28 1.13 11.44 -5.23
CA VAL A 28 0.47 10.53 -4.29
C VAL A 28 -0.57 9.75 -5.08
N ALA A 29 -0.48 8.41 -5.05
CA ALA A 29 -1.49 7.56 -5.66
C ALA A 29 -2.83 7.76 -4.94
N ASP A 30 -3.88 7.98 -5.72
CA ASP A 30 -5.28 8.12 -5.29
C ASP A 30 -6.05 6.79 -5.32
N ASP A 31 -5.48 5.77 -5.96
CA ASP A 31 -6.05 4.43 -6.06
C ASP A 31 -5.03 3.30 -5.79
N TRP A 32 -5.43 2.06 -6.09
CA TRP A 32 -4.62 0.85 -5.94
C TRP A 32 -4.02 0.34 -7.27
N ASP A 33 -4.13 1.09 -8.37
CA ASP A 33 -3.62 0.65 -9.67
C ASP A 33 -2.10 0.50 -9.65
N TRP A 34 -1.41 1.33 -8.87
CA TRP A 34 0.02 1.18 -8.62
C TRP A 34 0.38 -0.19 -8.02
N LEU A 35 -0.49 -0.75 -7.17
CA LEU A 35 -0.24 -2.03 -6.53
C LEU A 35 -0.35 -3.14 -7.58
N GLN A 36 -1.32 -3.05 -8.48
CA GLN A 36 -1.47 -4.01 -9.59
C GLN A 36 -0.25 -4.03 -10.52
N ALA A 37 0.43 -2.90 -10.70
CA ALA A 37 1.69 -2.85 -11.44
C ALA A 37 2.87 -3.50 -10.70
N LEU A 38 2.78 -3.61 -9.36
CA LEU A 38 3.82 -4.18 -8.52
C LEU A 38 3.62 -5.67 -8.24
N VAL A 39 2.37 -6.12 -8.10
CA VAL A 39 2.04 -7.51 -7.77
C VAL A 39 1.83 -8.34 -9.03
N GLY A 40 2.39 -9.55 -9.04
CA GLY A 40 2.02 -10.58 -10.01
C GLY A 40 0.75 -11.33 -9.58
N PRO A 41 0.23 -12.24 -10.42
CA PRO A 41 -0.82 -13.15 -10.00
C PRO A 41 -0.37 -13.94 -8.77
N ALA A 42 -1.28 -14.11 -7.80
CA ALA A 42 -1.07 -15.05 -6.71
C ALA A 42 -1.02 -16.48 -7.26
N ASP A 43 -0.16 -17.32 -6.71
CA ASP A 43 -0.19 -18.75 -6.99
C ASP A 43 -1.37 -19.43 -6.27
N ASP A 44 -1.67 -20.65 -6.71
CA ASP A 44 -2.82 -21.41 -6.20
C ASP A 44 -2.66 -21.75 -4.71
N ASP A 45 -1.43 -21.97 -4.24
CA ASP A 45 -1.14 -22.27 -2.84
C ASP A 45 -1.45 -21.05 -1.95
N PHE A 46 -1.01 -19.86 -2.36
CA PHE A 46 -1.33 -18.60 -1.68
C PHE A 46 -2.85 -18.35 -1.66
N ALA A 47 -3.50 -18.51 -2.82
CA ALA A 47 -4.94 -18.31 -2.93
C ALA A 47 -5.72 -19.26 -2.02
N SER A 48 -5.33 -20.54 -1.97
CA SER A 48 -5.92 -21.54 -1.08
C SER A 48 -5.73 -21.17 0.38
N ALA A 49 -4.50 -20.83 0.78
CA ALA A 49 -4.17 -20.50 2.17
C ALA A 49 -4.93 -19.28 2.70
N VAL A 50 -5.13 -18.24 1.88
CA VAL A 50 -5.89 -17.03 2.28
C VAL A 50 -7.38 -17.34 2.48
N THR A 51 -7.92 -18.30 1.74
CA THR A 51 -9.33 -18.70 1.89
C THR A 51 -9.56 -19.74 2.98
N ASP A 52 -8.51 -20.36 3.49
CA ASP A 52 -8.60 -21.31 4.59
C ASP A 52 -9.05 -20.58 5.87
N LYS A 53 -10.16 -21.06 6.44
CA LYS A 53 -10.73 -20.51 7.67
C LYS A 53 -10.47 -21.51 8.79
N PRO A 54 -9.39 -21.33 9.57
CA PRO A 54 -9.18 -22.17 10.74
C PRO A 54 -10.37 -22.03 11.69
N GLY A 55 -10.66 -23.11 12.41
CA GLY A 55 -11.70 -23.11 13.42
C GLY A 55 -11.47 -22.02 14.46
N GLU A 56 -12.54 -21.65 15.16
CA GLU A 56 -12.46 -20.71 16.27
C GLU A 56 -11.44 -21.22 17.30
N GLN A 57 -10.55 -20.32 17.73
CA GLN A 57 -9.56 -20.65 18.74
C GLN A 57 -10.26 -20.68 20.11
N GLU A 58 -10.13 -21.79 20.85
CA GLU A 58 -10.47 -21.80 22.26
C GLU A 58 -9.51 -20.87 23.01
N ARG A 59 -10.03 -19.73 23.47
CA ARG A 59 -9.28 -18.72 24.22
C ARG A 59 -9.89 -18.60 25.61
N PRO A 60 -9.32 -19.27 26.62
CA PRO A 60 -9.76 -19.13 28.01
C PRO A 60 -9.74 -17.67 28.45
N ALA A 61 -10.59 -17.34 29.43
CA ALA A 61 -10.55 -16.03 30.07
C ALA A 61 -9.17 -15.79 30.72
N LEU A 62 -8.75 -14.53 30.78
CA LEU A 62 -7.54 -14.15 31.50
C LEU A 62 -7.84 -14.22 33.01
N ASP A 63 -7.46 -15.32 33.66
CA ASP A 63 -7.63 -15.53 35.11
C ASP A 63 -6.59 -14.75 35.98
N PHE A 64 -5.81 -13.85 35.38
CA PHE A 64 -4.61 -13.26 36.00
C PHE A 64 -4.83 -11.93 36.75
N PHE A 65 -6.08 -11.47 36.91
CA PHE A 65 -6.38 -10.18 37.54
C PHE A 65 -7.33 -10.25 38.75
N GLU A 66 -7.44 -11.40 39.41
CA GLU A 66 -8.16 -11.52 40.70
C GLU A 66 -7.21 -11.37 41.91
#